data_AF-A0A2K8DRE7-F1
#
_entry.id   AF-A0A2K8DRE7-F1
#
_cell.length_a   1.000
_cell.length_b   1.000
_cell.length_c   1.000
_cell.angle_alpha   90.00
_cell.angle_beta   90.00
_cell.angle_gamma   90.00
#
_symmetry.space_group_name_H-M   'P 1'
#
loop_
_entity.id
_entity.type
_entity.pdbx_description
1 polymer ?
#
loop_
_entity_poly.entity_id
_entity_poly.type
_entity_poly.pdbx_seq_one_letter_code
_entity_poly.pdbx_strand_id
1 'polypeptide(L)'
;MSFFTTPPIVGHNEAYFPPIAHGAQALQVTMGPLIMGCLLVWQYLKRRMQGKCGGELHSHIWKFISKAEARDKTGRIVQYGCRAIQGFMELLAPEHPLQTWRKTVAEVQTTLAWARRTHRWGKELPHIPVLGEAFCSGDVLEFAQRAVLVTFLVQDHIYWLLKVGILKFEKYSAIQWHRRNLRFITLSHVLNFSLCVREVSRIREKQRLNDPKYSGSEQALKKAESDVYDNRRMMVRYVLTFIQMLHVSQVKKMHDSYIGIFGMLSSYIDASKQW
;
A
#
# COMPACT_ATOMS: atom_id res chain seq x y z
N MET A 1 8.59 41.84 8.97
CA MET A 1 7.99 40.89 9.94
C MET A 1 6.83 40.15 9.26
N SER A 2 7.09 39.36 8.21
CA SER A 2 6.03 38.75 7.36
C SER A 2 6.38 37.37 6.78
N PHE A 3 7.50 36.76 7.19
CA PHE A 3 7.96 35.46 6.67
C PHE A 3 7.17 34.24 7.18
N PHE A 4 6.21 34.42 8.10
CA PHE A 4 5.41 33.31 8.67
C PHE A 4 3.98 33.20 8.12
N THR A 5 3.59 34.02 7.14
CA THR A 5 2.20 34.04 6.64
C THR A 5 1.96 33.23 5.36
N THR A 6 3.02 32.85 4.66
CA THR A 6 2.92 31.99 3.47
C THR A 6 3.14 30.52 3.87
N PRO A 7 2.12 29.65 3.73
CA PRO A 7 2.31 28.22 3.98
C PRO A 7 3.34 27.65 3.00
N PRO A 8 4.32 26.85 3.45
CA PRO A 8 5.35 26.29 2.59
C PRO A 8 4.82 25.25 1.58
N ILE A 9 3.57 24.80 1.74
CA ILE A 9 2.93 23.82 0.86
C ILE A 9 1.47 24.25 0.68
N VAL A 10 1.12 24.74 -0.52
CA VAL A 10 -0.27 24.99 -0.91
C VAL A 10 -0.84 23.68 -1.43
N GLY A 11 -1.87 23.16 -0.76
CA GLY A 11 -2.58 21.98 -1.25
C GLY A 11 -3.25 22.27 -2.60
N HIS A 12 -3.28 21.28 -3.50
CA HIS A 12 -3.79 21.41 -4.88
C HIS A 12 -5.27 21.88 -4.99
N ASN A 13 -6.01 21.97 -3.87
CA ASN A 13 -7.39 22.45 -3.79
C ASN A 13 -7.58 23.71 -2.92
N GLU A 14 -6.54 24.26 -2.30
CA GLU A 14 -6.65 25.42 -1.39
C GLU A 14 -6.78 26.75 -2.15
N ALA A 15 -6.43 26.77 -3.43
CA ALA A 15 -6.51 27.96 -4.28
C ALA A 15 -7.94 28.45 -4.56
N TYR A 16 -8.98 27.66 -4.25
CA TYR A 16 -10.37 27.97 -4.60
C TYR A 16 -11.24 28.43 -3.41
N PHE A 17 -10.76 28.42 -2.17
CA PHE A 17 -11.57 28.81 -1.00
C PHE A 17 -10.74 29.49 0.12
N PRO A 18 -10.49 30.81 0.04
CA PRO A 18 -9.74 31.57 1.05
C PRO A 18 -10.26 31.46 2.51
N PRO A 19 -11.58 31.45 2.79
CA PRO A 19 -12.05 31.33 4.18
C PRO A 19 -11.88 29.90 4.76
N ILE A 20 -11.80 28.87 3.90
CA ILE A 20 -11.51 27.50 4.34
C ILE A 20 -10.02 27.33 4.65
N ALA A 21 -9.12 28.08 3.99
CA ALA A 21 -7.67 28.03 4.28
C ALA A 21 -7.34 28.49 5.71
N HIS A 22 -7.97 29.56 6.20
CA HIS A 22 -7.81 30.01 7.58
C HIS A 22 -8.42 29.06 8.60
N GLY A 23 -9.59 28.49 8.31
CA GLY A 23 -10.22 27.46 9.13
C GLY A 23 -9.42 26.15 9.17
N ALA A 24 -8.86 25.71 8.05
CA ALA A 24 -8.04 24.52 7.92
C ALA A 24 -6.67 24.66 8.60
N GLN A 25 -6.07 25.86 8.61
CA GLN A 25 -4.86 26.14 9.39
C GLN A 25 -5.13 26.10 10.90
N ALA A 26 -6.21 26.73 11.37
CA ALA A 26 -6.63 26.62 12.77
C ALA A 26 -6.94 25.17 13.14
N LEU A 27 -7.60 24.42 12.24
CA LEU A 27 -7.83 22.99 12.41
C LEU A 27 -6.52 22.20 12.44
N GLN A 28 -5.56 22.43 11.54
CA GLN A 28 -4.28 21.72 11.55
C GLN A 28 -3.45 22.00 12.82
N VAL A 29 -3.43 23.25 13.27
CA VAL A 29 -2.71 23.67 14.48
C VAL A 29 -3.38 23.13 15.75
N THR A 30 -4.71 23.01 15.77
CA THR A 30 -5.45 22.46 16.93
C THR A 30 -5.58 20.94 16.91
N MET A 31 -5.63 20.32 15.73
CA MET A 31 -5.75 18.87 15.54
C MET A 31 -4.49 18.14 15.96
N GLY A 32 -3.29 18.72 15.79
CA GLY A 32 -2.05 18.12 16.31
C GLY A 32 -2.10 17.86 17.82
N PRO A 33 -2.32 18.92 18.64
CA PRO A 33 -2.55 18.80 20.08
C PRO A 33 -3.76 17.94 20.45
N LEU A 34 -4.86 17.99 19.68
CA LEU A 34 -6.06 17.18 19.95
C LEU A 34 -5.79 15.69 19.70
N ILE A 35 -5.12 15.34 18.60
CA ILE A 35 -4.67 13.97 18.30
C ILE A 35 -3.70 13.51 19.37
N MET A 36 -2.75 14.36 19.78
CA MET A 36 -1.84 14.04 20.88
C MET A 36 -2.60 13.80 22.20
N GLY A 37 -3.58 14.65 22.52
CA GLY A 37 -4.48 14.48 23.66
C GLY A 37 -5.25 13.17 23.61
N CYS A 38 -5.84 12.83 22.46
CA CYS A 38 -6.50 11.55 22.23
C CYS A 38 -5.54 10.36 22.38
N LEU A 39 -4.31 10.47 21.87
CA LEU A 39 -3.27 9.44 22.02
C LEU A 39 -2.82 9.28 23.48
N LEU A 40 -2.73 10.38 24.23
CA LEU A 40 -2.40 10.38 25.66
C LEU A 40 -3.56 9.80 26.50
N VAL A 41 -4.81 10.19 26.21
CA VAL A 41 -6.01 9.60 26.81
C VAL A 41 -6.07 8.11 26.49
N TRP A 42 -5.79 7.71 25.26
CA TRP A 42 -5.70 6.30 24.88
C TRP A 42 -4.59 5.57 25.64
N GLN A 43 -3.40 6.16 25.81
CA GLN A 43 -2.33 5.59 26.63
C GLN A 43 -2.69 5.50 28.12
N TYR A 44 -3.44 6.48 28.65
CA TYR A 44 -3.95 6.46 30.01
C TYR A 44 -5.00 5.36 30.20
N LEU A 45 -5.97 5.26 29.28
CA LEU A 45 -6.97 4.19 29.25
C LEU A 45 -6.29 2.81 29.10
N LYS A 46 -5.23 2.71 28.29
CA LYS A 46 -4.39 1.51 28.18
C LYS A 46 -3.82 1.07 29.53
N ARG A 47 -3.22 2.00 30.30
CA ARG A 47 -2.70 1.68 31.65
C ARG A 47 -3.81 1.18 32.57
N ARG A 48 -5.03 1.69 32.43
CA ARG A 48 -6.19 1.31 33.25
C ARG A 48 -6.81 -0.02 32.82
N MET A 49 -6.83 -0.33 31.53
CA MET A 49 -7.43 -1.57 30.97
C MET A 49 -6.51 -2.79 31.03
N GLN A 50 -5.18 -2.60 31.08
CA GLN A 50 -4.22 -3.69 31.26
C GLN A 50 -4.37 -4.43 32.59
N GLY A 51 -5.15 -3.90 33.54
CA GLY A 51 -5.37 -4.52 34.84
C GLY A 51 -6.41 -5.65 34.90
N LYS A 52 -7.25 -5.90 33.87
CA LYS A 52 -8.40 -6.83 34.08
C LYS A 52 -8.75 -7.90 33.04
N CYS A 53 -8.54 -7.80 31.72
CA CYS A 53 -8.79 -8.95 30.80
C CYS A 53 -8.41 -8.74 29.31
N GLY A 54 -7.44 -7.88 28.98
CA GLY A 54 -7.14 -7.51 27.58
C GLY A 54 -5.70 -7.69 27.10
N GLY A 55 -4.84 -8.38 27.87
CA GLY A 55 -3.38 -8.25 27.77
C GLY A 55 -2.76 -8.65 26.43
N GLU A 56 -3.06 -9.83 25.91
CA GLU A 56 -2.33 -10.40 24.76
C GLU A 56 -2.80 -9.84 23.42
N LEU A 57 -4.11 -9.92 23.11
CA LEU A 57 -4.64 -9.41 21.84
C LEU A 57 -4.31 -7.93 21.63
N HIS A 58 -4.50 -7.12 22.66
CA HIS A 58 -4.18 -5.70 22.61
C HIS A 58 -2.66 -5.46 22.46
N SER A 59 -1.81 -6.24 23.16
CA SER A 59 -0.36 -6.17 23.00
C SER A 59 0.07 -6.52 21.57
N HIS A 60 -0.56 -7.52 20.95
CA HIS A 60 -0.27 -7.94 19.59
C HIS A 60 -0.70 -6.88 18.58
N ILE A 61 -1.91 -6.32 18.73
CA ILE A 61 -2.39 -5.19 17.91
C ILE A 61 -1.46 -3.98 18.04
N TRP A 62 -1.00 -3.67 19.26
CA TRP A 62 -0.09 -2.55 19.50
C TRP A 62 1.28 -2.76 18.84
N LYS A 63 1.88 -3.95 19.02
CA LYS A 63 3.14 -4.35 18.36
C LYS A 63 3.03 -4.34 16.84
N PHE A 64 1.85 -4.68 16.31
CA PHE A 64 1.59 -4.59 14.89
C PHE A 64 1.56 -3.13 14.42
N ILE A 65 0.71 -2.29 15.03
CA ILE A 65 0.55 -0.88 14.63
C ILE A 65 1.83 -0.05 14.85
N SER A 66 2.73 -0.47 15.75
CA SER A 66 4.02 0.21 15.95
C SER A 66 4.98 0.03 14.76
N LYS A 67 4.81 -1.02 13.93
CA LYS A 67 5.61 -1.23 12.71
C LYS A 67 5.13 -0.30 11.58
N ALA A 68 6.05 0.45 10.98
CA ALA A 68 5.73 1.35 9.86
C ALA A 68 5.09 0.60 8.67
N GLU A 69 5.61 -0.59 8.35
CA GLU A 69 5.06 -1.42 7.28
C GLU A 69 3.63 -1.89 7.56
N ALA A 70 3.34 -2.28 8.80
CA ALA A 70 1.99 -2.68 9.20
C ALA A 70 1.00 -1.51 9.05
N ARG A 71 1.38 -0.29 9.46
CA ARG A 71 0.55 0.91 9.26
C ARG A 71 0.26 1.18 7.79
N ASP A 72 1.24 1.01 6.90
CA ASP A 72 1.04 1.13 5.45
C ASP A 72 0.01 0.12 4.93
N LYS A 73 0.09 -1.15 5.38
CA LYS A 73 -0.86 -2.18 4.97
C LYS A 73 -2.26 -1.92 5.52
N THR A 74 -2.39 -1.50 6.78
CA THR A 74 -3.69 -1.09 7.35
C THR A 74 -4.27 0.10 6.59
N GLY A 75 -3.47 1.13 6.31
CA GLY A 75 -3.89 2.27 5.50
C GLY A 75 -4.33 1.84 4.10
N ARG A 76 -3.66 0.83 3.51
CA ARG A 76 -4.07 0.23 2.23
C ARG A 76 -5.42 -0.47 2.33
N ILE A 77 -5.66 -1.27 3.37
CA ILE A 77 -6.96 -1.93 3.60
C ILE A 77 -8.08 -0.89 3.68
N VAL A 78 -7.91 0.15 4.50
CA VAL A 78 -8.90 1.23 4.64
C VAL A 78 -9.12 1.97 3.34
N GLN A 79 -8.03 2.31 2.62
CA GLN A 79 -8.11 2.96 1.31
C GLN A 79 -8.99 2.17 0.33
N TYR A 80 -8.78 0.84 0.23
CA TYR A 80 -9.57 0.00 -0.66
C TYR A 80 -10.99 -0.26 -0.13
N GLY A 81 -11.19 -0.26 1.19
CA GLY A 81 -12.52 -0.25 1.79
C GLY A 81 -13.32 0.99 1.39
N CYS A 82 -12.70 2.18 1.42
CA CYS A 82 -13.31 3.41 0.90
C CYS A 82 -13.66 3.30 -0.59
N ARG A 83 -12.82 2.63 -1.40
CA ARG A 83 -13.13 2.36 -2.81
C ARG A 83 -14.33 1.44 -2.97
N ALA A 84 -14.40 0.39 -2.15
CA ALA A 84 -15.52 -0.53 -2.16
C ALA A 84 -16.84 0.18 -1.83
N ILE A 85 -16.82 0.99 -0.76
CA ILE A 85 -17.96 1.80 -0.32
C ILE A 85 -18.41 2.76 -1.43
N GLN A 86 -17.47 3.47 -2.09
CA GLN A 86 -17.81 4.32 -3.24
C GLN A 86 -18.48 3.54 -4.36
N GLY A 87 -17.97 2.35 -4.70
CA GLY A 87 -18.62 1.49 -5.69
C GLY A 87 -20.03 1.06 -5.26
N PHE A 88 -20.23 0.71 -3.99
CA PHE A 88 -21.59 0.39 -3.52
C PHE A 88 -22.52 1.60 -3.53
N MET A 89 -22.02 2.80 -3.21
CA MET A 89 -22.80 4.04 -3.30
C MET A 89 -23.23 4.36 -4.73
N GLU A 90 -22.47 3.94 -5.76
CA GLU A 90 -22.88 4.10 -7.17
C GLU A 90 -24.09 3.24 -7.55
N LEU A 91 -24.37 2.17 -6.81
CA LEU A 91 -25.54 1.32 -6.99
C LEU A 91 -26.78 1.82 -6.25
N LEU A 92 -26.62 2.79 -5.35
CA LEU A 92 -27.73 3.40 -4.60
C LEU A 92 -28.37 4.52 -5.42
N ALA A 93 -29.66 4.79 -5.15
CA ALA A 93 -30.35 5.94 -5.73
C ALA A 93 -29.62 7.27 -5.40
N PRO A 94 -29.66 8.28 -6.29
CA PRO A 94 -29.04 9.58 -6.05
C PRO A 94 -29.57 10.32 -4.80
N GLU A 95 -30.84 10.07 -4.45
CA GLU A 95 -31.53 10.64 -3.29
C GLU A 95 -31.15 9.93 -1.97
N HIS A 96 -30.41 8.82 -2.02
CA HIS A 96 -30.13 8.02 -0.83
C HIS A 96 -29.29 8.81 0.19
N PRO A 97 -29.63 8.82 1.49
CA PRO A 97 -28.93 9.64 2.50
C PRO A 97 -27.41 9.43 2.54
N LEU A 98 -26.95 8.22 2.22
CA LEU A 98 -25.52 7.88 2.17
C LEU A 98 -24.74 8.62 1.06
N GLN A 99 -25.38 9.17 0.03
CA GLN A 99 -24.71 9.92 -1.03
C GLN A 99 -24.01 11.18 -0.49
N THR A 100 -24.50 11.75 0.62
CA THR A 100 -23.87 12.89 1.31
C THR A 100 -22.44 12.58 1.76
N TRP A 101 -22.12 11.32 2.06
CA TRP A 101 -20.80 10.88 2.51
C TRP A 101 -19.84 10.55 1.37
N ARG A 102 -20.30 10.53 0.12
CA ARG A 102 -19.49 10.11 -1.04
C ARG A 102 -18.20 10.92 -1.18
N LYS A 103 -18.28 12.24 -1.00
CA LYS A 103 -17.13 13.13 -1.08
C LYS A 103 -16.12 12.84 0.03
N THR A 104 -16.58 12.70 1.27
CA THR A 104 -15.74 12.39 2.43
C THR A 104 -15.02 11.06 2.26
N VAL A 105 -15.72 10.02 1.79
CA VAL A 105 -15.12 8.70 1.54
C VAL A 105 -14.05 8.78 0.43
N ALA A 106 -14.30 9.54 -0.63
CA ALA A 106 -13.33 9.77 -1.71
C ALA A 106 -12.09 10.53 -1.23
N GLU A 107 -12.26 11.52 -0.33
CA GLU A 107 -11.17 12.27 0.29
C GLU A 107 -10.31 11.39 1.20
N VAL A 108 -10.92 10.52 2.03
CA VAL A 108 -10.20 9.55 2.86
C VAL A 108 -9.39 8.59 1.99
N GLN A 109 -10.01 8.02 0.94
CA GLN A 109 -9.30 7.15 -0.01
C GLN A 109 -8.08 7.87 -0.62
N THR A 110 -8.29 9.09 -1.09
CA THR A 110 -7.25 9.85 -1.78
C THR A 110 -6.11 10.22 -0.83
N THR A 111 -6.45 10.66 0.38
CA THR A 111 -5.47 11.02 1.43
C THR A 111 -4.61 9.82 1.82
N LEU A 112 -5.23 8.65 2.05
CA LEU A 112 -4.48 7.41 2.34
C LEU A 112 -3.60 6.99 1.16
N ALA A 113 -4.07 7.13 -0.08
CA ALA A 113 -3.26 6.85 -1.27
C ALA A 113 -2.01 7.74 -1.34
N TRP A 114 -2.13 9.02 -0.95
CA TRP A 114 -1.01 9.95 -0.88
C TRP A 114 -0.05 9.66 0.26
N ALA A 115 -0.55 9.45 1.47
CA ALA A 115 0.28 9.06 2.61
C ALA A 115 1.15 7.84 2.30
N ARG A 116 0.57 6.85 1.62
CA ARG A 116 1.28 5.64 1.17
C ARG A 116 2.31 5.89 0.08
N ARG A 117 2.08 6.86 -0.84
CA ARG A 117 3.11 7.27 -1.81
C ARG A 117 4.30 7.89 -1.10
N THR A 118 4.05 8.79 -0.15
CA THR A 118 5.11 9.39 0.67
C THR A 118 5.87 8.34 1.48
N HIS A 119 5.18 7.33 2.02
CA HIS A 119 5.83 6.22 2.73
C HIS A 119 6.72 5.32 1.85
N ARG A 120 6.62 5.40 0.51
CA ARG A 120 7.46 4.61 -0.40
C ARG A 120 8.83 5.22 -0.69
N TRP A 121 9.09 6.47 -0.29
CA TRP A 121 10.40 7.08 -0.49
C TRP A 121 11.50 6.29 0.20
N GLY A 122 12.59 6.01 -0.53
CA GLY A 122 13.71 5.21 -0.05
C GLY A 122 13.48 3.70 -0.08
N LYS A 123 12.28 3.21 -0.44
CA LYS A 123 12.01 1.76 -0.54
C LYS A 123 12.67 1.10 -1.76
N GLU A 124 13.18 1.89 -2.69
CA GLU A 124 13.99 1.40 -3.80
C GLU A 124 15.40 0.97 -3.37
N LEU A 125 15.96 1.56 -2.30
CA LEU A 125 17.35 1.34 -1.91
C LEU A 125 17.69 -0.13 -1.60
N PRO A 126 16.87 -0.89 -0.84
CA PRO A 126 17.16 -2.30 -0.58
C PRO A 126 17.12 -3.19 -1.83
N HIS A 127 16.50 -2.73 -2.92
CA HIS A 127 16.42 -3.50 -4.16
C HIS A 127 17.64 -3.32 -5.07
N ILE A 128 18.45 -2.27 -4.87
CA ILE A 128 19.62 -1.99 -5.71
C ILE A 128 20.71 -3.06 -5.54
N PRO A 129 21.10 -3.48 -4.31
CA PRO A 129 22.09 -4.55 -4.16
C PRO A 129 21.62 -5.89 -4.74
N VAL A 130 20.36 -6.26 -4.49
CA VAL A 130 19.77 -7.52 -5.00
C VAL A 130 19.68 -7.52 -6.53
N LEU A 131 19.41 -6.36 -7.14
CA LEU A 131 19.47 -6.19 -8.59
C LEU A 131 20.89 -6.45 -9.13
N GLY A 132 21.91 -5.92 -8.45
CA GLY A 132 23.31 -6.17 -8.79
C GLY A 132 23.71 -7.64 -8.67
N GLU A 133 23.29 -8.31 -7.60
CA GLU A 133 23.51 -9.74 -7.41
C GLU A 133 22.82 -10.59 -8.48
N ALA A 134 21.56 -10.27 -8.82
CA ALA A 134 20.82 -10.94 -9.88
C ALA A 134 21.49 -10.77 -11.26
N PHE A 135 22.08 -9.60 -11.51
CA PHE A 135 22.86 -9.35 -12.73
C PHE A 135 24.13 -10.20 -12.75
N CYS A 136 24.92 -10.20 -11.67
CA CYS A 136 26.16 -10.96 -11.58
C CYS A 136 25.95 -12.48 -11.63
N SER A 137 24.84 -12.98 -11.07
CA SER A 137 24.48 -14.40 -11.11
C SER A 137 23.84 -14.85 -12.42
N GLY A 138 23.52 -13.92 -13.34
CA GLY A 138 22.83 -14.23 -14.58
C GLY A 138 21.36 -14.64 -14.40
N ASP A 139 20.75 -14.38 -13.24
CA ASP A 139 19.33 -14.64 -13.01
C ASP A 139 18.47 -13.56 -13.70
N VAL A 140 18.18 -13.79 -14.98
CA VAL A 140 17.44 -12.87 -15.83
C VAL A 140 16.04 -12.54 -15.27
N LEU A 141 15.36 -13.51 -14.67
CA LEU A 141 14.00 -13.31 -14.16
C LEU A 141 14.00 -12.44 -12.90
N GLU A 142 14.92 -12.70 -11.97
CA GLU A 142 15.05 -11.86 -10.78
C GLU A 142 15.54 -10.46 -11.16
N PHE A 143 16.55 -10.36 -12.04
CA PHE A 143 17.02 -9.08 -12.55
C PHE A 143 15.89 -8.25 -13.16
N ALA A 144 15.11 -8.84 -14.07
CA ALA A 144 13.99 -8.17 -14.70
C ALA A 144 12.93 -7.71 -13.68
N GLN A 145 12.59 -8.56 -12.71
CA GLN A 145 11.62 -8.21 -11.67
C GLN A 145 12.10 -7.01 -10.83
N ARG A 146 13.36 -7.05 -10.38
CA ARG A 146 13.95 -5.99 -9.55
C ARG A 146 14.10 -4.69 -10.34
N ALA A 147 14.54 -4.76 -11.60
CA ALA A 147 14.69 -3.60 -12.46
C ALA A 147 13.35 -2.89 -12.70
N VAL A 148 12.29 -3.66 -13.01
CA VAL A 148 10.94 -3.10 -13.19
C VAL A 148 10.41 -2.51 -11.89
N LEU A 149 10.67 -3.14 -10.73
CA LEU A 149 10.22 -2.62 -9.43
C LEU A 149 10.93 -1.30 -9.06
N VAL A 150 12.25 -1.23 -9.22
CA VAL A 150 13.02 0.00 -8.98
C VAL A 150 12.53 1.11 -9.91
N THR A 151 12.34 0.80 -11.19
CA THR A 151 11.81 1.75 -12.19
C THR A 151 10.42 2.26 -11.78
N PHE A 152 9.54 1.39 -11.31
CA PHE A 152 8.22 1.77 -10.82
C PHE A 152 8.29 2.73 -9.62
N LEU A 153 9.16 2.44 -8.64
CA LEU A 153 9.31 3.26 -7.44
C LEU A 153 9.82 4.67 -7.79
N VAL A 154 10.84 4.75 -8.64
CA VAL A 154 11.36 6.03 -9.15
C VAL A 154 10.28 6.79 -9.92
N GLN A 155 9.51 6.12 -10.78
CA GLN A 155 8.41 6.77 -11.51
C GLN A 155 7.28 7.23 -10.58
N ASP A 156 7.03 6.55 -9.46
CA ASP A 156 6.04 6.95 -8.45
C ASP A 156 6.51 8.21 -7.69
N HIS A 157 7.82 8.34 -7.43
CA HIS A 157 8.41 9.56 -6.89
C HIS A 157 8.28 10.73 -7.87
N ILE A 158 8.57 10.52 -9.16
CA ILE A 158 8.37 11.54 -10.20
C ILE A 158 6.89 11.95 -10.27
N TYR A 159 5.97 10.99 -10.21
CA TYR A 159 4.54 11.29 -10.18
C TYR A 159 4.16 12.16 -8.97
N TRP A 160 4.67 11.83 -7.79
CA TRP A 160 4.45 12.61 -6.58
C TRP A 160 4.98 14.03 -6.73
N LEU A 161 6.22 14.19 -7.22
CA LEU A 161 6.86 15.48 -7.48
C LEU A 161 6.08 16.34 -8.49
N LEU A 162 5.55 15.73 -9.56
CA LEU A 162 4.65 16.39 -10.51
C LEU A 162 3.37 16.86 -9.84
N LYS A 163 2.80 16.06 -8.92
CA LYS A 163 1.54 16.40 -8.28
C LYS A 163 1.67 17.52 -7.26
N VAL A 164 2.77 17.58 -6.51
CA VAL A 164 3.06 18.68 -5.58
C VAL A 164 3.55 19.95 -6.30
N GLY A 165 3.77 19.88 -7.62
CA GLY A 165 4.15 21.03 -8.44
C GLY A 165 5.63 21.37 -8.41
N ILE A 166 6.48 20.51 -7.84
CA ILE A 166 7.94 20.66 -7.84
C ILE A 166 8.50 20.39 -9.24
N LEU A 167 7.99 19.35 -9.92
CA LEU A 167 8.30 19.07 -11.32
C LEU A 167 7.14 19.50 -12.22
N LYS A 168 7.45 19.99 -13.42
CA LYS A 168 6.47 20.30 -14.46
C LYS A 168 6.99 19.72 -15.77
N PHE A 169 6.17 18.91 -16.44
CA PHE A 169 6.46 18.42 -17.78
C PHE A 169 5.51 19.06 -18.78
N GLU A 170 6.06 19.61 -19.86
CA GLU A 170 5.25 20.23 -20.93
C GLU A 170 4.46 19.19 -21.72
N LYS A 171 5.05 18.00 -21.94
CA LYS A 171 4.48 16.95 -22.81
C LYS A 171 3.54 15.97 -22.10
N TYR A 172 3.57 15.90 -20.76
CA TYR A 172 2.82 14.89 -20.01
C TYR A 172 2.14 15.50 -18.79
N SER A 173 0.83 15.27 -18.68
CA SER A 173 0.10 15.54 -17.44
C SER A 173 0.47 14.53 -16.35
N ALA A 174 0.36 14.93 -15.08
CA ALA A 174 0.56 14.04 -13.95
C ALA A 174 -0.32 12.77 -14.03
N ILE A 175 -1.55 12.90 -14.54
CA ILE A 175 -2.49 11.78 -14.69
C ILE A 175 -1.99 10.78 -15.74
N GLN A 176 -1.50 11.25 -16.89
CA GLN A 176 -0.92 10.38 -17.93
C GLN A 176 0.33 9.66 -17.40
N TRP A 177 1.19 10.38 -16.67
CA TRP A 177 2.36 9.80 -16.03
C TRP A 177 1.97 8.71 -15.03
N HIS A 178 0.97 8.97 -14.18
CA HIS A 178 0.45 7.98 -13.24
C HIS A 178 -0.02 6.70 -13.93
N ARG A 179 -0.83 6.82 -15.00
CA ARG A 179 -1.36 5.67 -15.73
C ARG A 179 -0.24 4.86 -16.40
N ARG A 180 0.78 5.52 -16.93
CA ARG A 180 1.98 4.85 -17.46
C ARG A 180 2.70 4.08 -16.36
N ASN A 181 2.93 4.70 -15.20
CA ASN A 181 3.57 4.04 -14.07
C ASN A 181 2.77 2.80 -13.60
N LEU A 182 1.44 2.88 -13.61
CA LEU A 182 0.57 1.75 -13.26
C LEU A 182 0.70 0.55 -14.21
N ARG A 183 1.13 0.75 -15.45
CA ARG A 183 1.42 -0.34 -16.39
C ARG A 183 2.73 -1.05 -16.03
N PHE A 184 3.74 -0.32 -15.53
CA PHE A 184 4.99 -0.93 -15.06
C PHE A 184 4.77 -1.82 -13.82
N ILE A 185 3.97 -1.38 -12.85
CA ILE A 185 3.65 -2.24 -11.69
C ILE A 185 2.81 -3.45 -12.09
N THR A 186 1.96 -3.33 -13.11
CA THR A 186 1.24 -4.48 -13.69
C THR A 186 2.24 -5.53 -14.19
N LEU A 187 3.26 -5.10 -14.95
CA LEU A 187 4.34 -5.98 -15.39
C LEU A 187 5.11 -6.58 -14.21
N SER A 188 5.41 -5.78 -13.18
CA SER A 188 6.07 -6.26 -11.97
C SER A 188 5.27 -7.37 -11.28
N HIS A 189 3.93 -7.29 -11.25
CA HIS A 189 3.09 -8.34 -10.67
C HIS A 189 3.14 -9.64 -11.47
N VAL A 190 3.21 -9.57 -12.80
CA VAL A 190 3.41 -10.76 -13.65
C VAL A 190 4.77 -11.40 -13.35
N LEU A 191 5.84 -10.62 -13.33
CA LEU A 191 7.18 -11.14 -13.04
C LEU A 191 7.28 -11.75 -11.64
N ASN A 192 6.68 -11.10 -10.63
CA ASN A 192 6.65 -11.66 -9.28
C ASN A 192 5.81 -12.94 -9.18
N PHE A 193 4.71 -13.06 -9.93
CA PHE A 193 3.95 -14.30 -10.01
C PHE A 193 4.84 -15.41 -10.58
N SER A 194 5.57 -15.14 -11.66
CA SER A 194 6.53 -16.08 -12.25
C SER A 194 7.63 -16.50 -11.27
N LEU A 195 8.15 -15.57 -10.45
CA LEU A 195 9.09 -15.90 -9.38
C LEU A 195 8.49 -16.84 -8.33
N CYS A 196 7.25 -16.61 -7.90
CA CYS A 196 6.57 -17.53 -6.97
C CYS A 196 6.37 -18.91 -7.58
N VAL A 197 6.01 -19.01 -8.86
CA VAL A 197 5.90 -20.30 -9.57
C VAL A 197 7.24 -21.01 -9.61
N ARG A 198 8.32 -20.29 -9.96
CA ARG A 198 9.68 -20.83 -9.99
C ARG A 198 10.11 -21.33 -8.61
N GLU A 199 9.83 -20.59 -7.55
CA GLU A 199 10.22 -20.98 -6.19
C GLU A 199 9.44 -22.22 -5.72
N VAL A 200 8.14 -22.31 -5.99
CA VAL A 200 7.35 -23.52 -5.69
C VAL A 200 7.89 -24.74 -6.42
N SER A 201 8.24 -24.60 -7.70
CA SER A 201 8.85 -25.69 -8.48
C SER A 201 10.20 -26.10 -7.90
N ARG A 202 11.04 -25.13 -7.53
CA ARG A 202 12.36 -25.36 -6.94
C ARG A 202 12.28 -26.08 -5.59
N ILE A 203 11.35 -25.70 -4.72
CA ILE A 203 11.15 -26.37 -3.42
C ILE A 203 10.73 -27.83 -3.63
N ARG A 204 9.79 -28.08 -4.55
CA ARG A 204 9.33 -29.44 -4.87
C ARG A 204 10.42 -30.32 -5.47
N GLU A 205 11.26 -29.74 -6.33
CA GLU A 205 12.40 -30.45 -6.89
C GLU A 205 13.42 -30.83 -5.81
N LYS A 206 13.74 -29.90 -4.90
CA LYS A 206 14.64 -30.18 -3.76
C LYS A 206 14.09 -31.24 -2.81
N GLN A 207 12.76 -31.25 -2.60
CA GLN A 207 12.11 -32.33 -1.84
C GLN A 207 12.26 -33.68 -2.55
N ARG A 208 12.10 -33.72 -3.88
CA ARG A 208 12.28 -34.94 -4.68
C ARG A 208 13.73 -35.45 -4.65
N LEU A 209 14.70 -34.55 -4.61
CA LEU A 209 16.14 -34.89 -4.57
C LEU A 209 16.64 -35.23 -3.16
N ASN A 210 15.76 -35.28 -2.16
CA ASN A 210 16.11 -35.51 -0.76
C ASN A 210 17.19 -34.54 -0.23
N ASP A 211 17.12 -33.25 -0.62
CA ASP A 211 17.99 -32.20 -0.05
C ASP A 211 17.74 -32.11 1.47
N PRO A 212 18.75 -32.26 2.34
CA PRO A 212 18.59 -32.28 3.80
C PRO A 212 17.98 -30.98 4.36
N LYS A 213 18.02 -29.88 3.60
CA LYS A 213 17.39 -28.61 3.98
C LYS A 213 15.87 -28.60 3.78
N TYR A 214 15.34 -29.48 2.93
CA TYR A 214 13.93 -29.52 2.53
C TYR A 214 13.28 -30.90 2.69
N SER A 215 14.04 -31.91 3.12
CA SER A 215 13.60 -33.30 3.25
C SER A 215 14.31 -33.99 4.42
N GLY A 216 13.82 -35.16 4.84
CA GLY A 216 14.47 -36.03 5.82
C GLY A 216 14.15 -35.75 7.29
N SER A 217 13.92 -34.49 7.69
CA SER A 217 13.43 -34.15 9.04
C SER A 217 12.01 -33.60 9.03
N GLU A 218 11.22 -33.88 10.08
CA GLU A 218 9.84 -33.39 10.21
C GLU A 218 9.78 -31.86 10.17
N GLN A 219 10.78 -31.18 10.73
CA GLN A 219 10.89 -29.72 10.70
C GLN A 219 11.19 -29.18 9.30
N ALA A 220 12.07 -29.83 8.52
CA ALA A 220 12.37 -29.43 7.15
C ALA A 220 11.15 -29.59 6.23
N LEU A 221 10.39 -30.68 6.39
CA LEU A 221 9.14 -30.90 5.66
C LEU A 221 8.08 -29.84 5.98
N LYS A 222 7.83 -29.59 7.29
CA LYS A 222 6.88 -28.55 7.72
C LYS A 222 7.27 -27.16 7.18
N LYS A 223 8.56 -26.82 7.19
CA LYS A 223 9.05 -25.56 6.63
C LYS A 223 8.83 -25.47 5.13
N ALA A 224 9.17 -26.52 4.37
CA ALA A 224 8.98 -26.55 2.93
C ALA A 224 7.50 -26.44 2.54
N GLU A 225 6.60 -27.10 3.26
CA GLU A 225 5.16 -26.98 3.06
C GLU A 225 4.66 -25.56 3.37
N SER A 226 5.14 -24.96 4.47
CA SER A 226 4.83 -23.56 4.81
C SER A 226 5.30 -22.60 3.72
N ASP A 227 6.52 -22.76 3.20
CA ASP A 227 7.08 -21.91 2.16
C ASP A 227 6.29 -22.03 0.84
N VAL A 228 5.83 -23.24 0.49
CA VAL A 228 4.95 -23.47 -0.67
C VAL A 228 3.59 -22.81 -0.46
N TYR A 229 3.01 -22.95 0.73
CA TYR A 229 1.74 -22.32 1.07
C TYR A 229 1.82 -20.79 0.98
N ASP A 230 2.89 -20.20 1.52
CA ASP A 230 3.11 -18.75 1.46
C ASP A 230 3.31 -18.26 0.04
N ASN A 231 4.06 -18.98 -0.80
CA ASN A 231 4.20 -18.63 -2.22
C ASN A 231 2.86 -18.70 -2.96
N ARG A 232 2.01 -19.71 -2.69
CA ARG A 232 0.66 -19.79 -3.26
C ARG A 232 -0.22 -18.62 -2.85
N ARG A 233 -0.19 -18.22 -1.57
CA ARG A 233 -0.91 -17.03 -1.09
C ARG A 233 -0.42 -15.77 -1.80
N MET A 234 0.88 -15.65 -2.02
CA MET A 234 1.47 -14.54 -2.76
C MET A 234 1.05 -14.54 -4.24
N MET A 235 0.97 -15.70 -4.88
CA MET A 235 0.44 -15.83 -6.24
C MET A 235 -0.99 -15.28 -6.34
N VAL A 236 -1.88 -15.69 -5.42
CA VAL A 236 -3.25 -15.15 -5.36
C VAL A 236 -3.23 -13.63 -5.19
N ARG A 237 -2.37 -13.12 -4.29
CA ARG A 237 -2.18 -11.69 -4.12
C ARG A 237 -1.80 -11.00 -5.42
N TYR A 238 -0.83 -11.53 -6.18
CA TYR A 238 -0.38 -10.95 -7.45
C TYR A 238 -1.48 -10.94 -8.51
N VAL A 239 -2.32 -11.97 -8.58
CA VAL A 239 -3.49 -12.00 -9.47
C VAL A 239 -4.49 -10.90 -9.09
N LEU A 240 -4.82 -10.78 -7.80
CA LEU A 240 -5.73 -9.74 -7.32
C LEU A 240 -5.18 -8.33 -7.60
N THR A 241 -3.90 -8.09 -7.35
CA THR A 241 -3.29 -6.78 -7.61
C THR A 241 -3.14 -6.50 -9.09
N PHE A 242 -2.88 -7.50 -9.92
CA PHE A 242 -2.88 -7.36 -11.38
C PHE A 242 -4.24 -6.87 -11.90
N ILE A 243 -5.34 -7.50 -11.48
CA ILE A 243 -6.71 -7.08 -11.82
C ILE A 243 -6.98 -5.63 -11.39
N GLN A 244 -6.58 -5.28 -10.16
CA GLN A 244 -6.69 -3.90 -9.66
C GLN A 244 -5.91 -2.91 -10.54
N MET A 245 -4.66 -3.23 -10.88
CA MET A 245 -3.83 -2.31 -11.66
C MET A 245 -4.35 -2.15 -13.10
N LEU A 246 -4.92 -3.19 -13.72
CA LEU A 246 -5.61 -3.07 -15.01
C LEU A 246 -6.79 -2.09 -14.95
N HIS A 247 -7.55 -2.12 -13.87
CA HIS A 247 -8.65 -1.18 -13.65
C HIS A 247 -8.15 0.24 -13.42
N VAL A 248 -7.22 0.45 -12.47
CA VAL A 248 -6.75 1.80 -12.11
C VAL A 248 -5.96 2.44 -13.26
N SER A 249 -5.24 1.65 -14.05
CA SER A 249 -4.54 2.11 -15.26
C SER A 249 -5.46 2.41 -16.44
N GLN A 250 -6.78 2.17 -16.30
CA GLN A 250 -7.80 2.33 -17.34
C GLN A 250 -7.59 1.41 -18.55
N VAL A 251 -6.85 0.30 -18.39
CA VAL A 251 -6.72 -0.72 -19.44
C VAL A 251 -8.01 -1.53 -19.57
N LYS A 252 -8.64 -1.88 -18.43
CA LYS A 252 -9.95 -2.54 -18.41
C LYS A 252 -10.79 -1.97 -17.27
N LYS A 253 -11.86 -1.24 -17.62
CA LYS A 253 -12.81 -0.73 -16.63
C LYS A 253 -13.60 -1.88 -16.01
N MET A 254 -13.79 -1.81 -14.70
CA MET A 254 -14.48 -2.78 -13.85
C MET A 254 -15.20 -1.98 -12.77
N HIS A 255 -16.13 -2.58 -12.04
CA HIS A 255 -16.85 -1.85 -11.00
C HIS A 255 -15.97 -1.64 -9.74
N ASP A 256 -16.04 -0.46 -9.13
CA ASP A 256 -15.16 -0.07 -8.03
C ASP A 256 -15.37 -0.90 -6.76
N SER A 257 -16.56 -1.47 -6.57
CA SER A 257 -16.84 -2.38 -5.45
C SER A 257 -15.93 -3.61 -5.47
N TYR A 258 -15.82 -4.29 -6.61
CA TYR A 258 -14.96 -5.47 -6.77
C TYR A 258 -13.48 -5.12 -6.58
N ILE A 259 -13.05 -4.00 -7.15
CA ILE A 259 -11.65 -3.55 -7.04
C ILE A 259 -11.29 -3.19 -5.60
N GLY A 260 -12.22 -2.57 -4.87
CA GLY A 260 -12.09 -2.33 -3.44
C GLY A 260 -11.95 -3.62 -2.65
N ILE A 261 -12.84 -4.61 -2.86
CA ILE A 261 -12.78 -5.90 -2.17
C ILE A 261 -11.47 -6.64 -2.46
N PHE A 262 -11.07 -6.75 -3.73
CA PHE A 262 -9.79 -7.37 -4.10
C PHE A 262 -8.61 -6.63 -3.47
N GLY A 263 -8.70 -5.29 -3.43
CA GLY A 263 -7.75 -4.43 -2.76
C GLY A 263 -7.59 -4.76 -1.29
N MET A 264 -8.70 -4.88 -0.56
CA MET A 264 -8.69 -5.29 0.85
C MET A 264 -8.08 -6.67 1.05
N LEU A 265 -8.53 -7.68 0.28
CA LEU A 265 -8.04 -9.06 0.39
C LEU A 265 -6.53 -9.16 0.12
N SER A 266 -6.06 -8.56 -0.97
CA SER A 266 -4.63 -8.55 -1.30
C SER A 266 -3.79 -7.82 -0.22
N SER A 267 -4.34 -6.78 0.38
CA SER A 267 -3.68 -6.04 1.46
C SER A 267 -3.66 -6.81 2.77
N TYR A 268 -4.70 -7.59 3.06
CA TYR A 268 -4.75 -8.49 4.19
C TYR A 268 -3.70 -9.61 4.08
N ILE A 269 -3.52 -10.19 2.88
CA ILE A 269 -2.46 -11.19 2.64
C ILE A 269 -1.08 -10.59 2.99
N ASP A 270 -0.81 -9.35 2.56
CA ASP A 270 0.42 -8.63 2.92
C ASP A 270 0.54 -8.35 4.43
N ALA A 271 -0.55 -7.89 5.05
CA ALA A 271 -0.60 -7.55 6.47
C ALA A 271 -0.35 -8.77 7.35
N SER A 272 -0.91 -9.93 6.97
CA SER A 272 -0.78 -11.18 7.74
C SER A 272 0.66 -11.66 7.91
N LYS A 273 1.61 -11.21 7.06
CA LYS A 273 3.04 -11.50 7.20
C LYS A 273 3.75 -10.64 8.26
N GLN A 274 3.10 -9.58 8.73
CA GLN A 274 3.64 -8.67 9.75
C GLN A 274 3.20 -9.05 11.17
N TRP A 275 2.24 -9.97 11.26
CA TRP A 275 1.77 -10.60 12.50
C TRP A 275 2.73 -11.70 12.92
#